data_AF-A0A2E7KZX9-F1
#
_entry.id   AF-A0A2E7KZX9-F1
#
_cell.length_a   1.000
_cell.length_b   1.000
_cell.length_c   1.000
_cell.angle_alpha   90.00
_cell.angle_beta   90.00
_cell.angle_gamma   90.00
#
_symmetry.space_group_name_H-M   'P 1'
#
loop_
_entity.id
_entity.type
_entity.pdbx_description
1 polymer ?
#
loop_
_entity_poly.entity_id
_entity_poly.type
_entity_poly.pdbx_seq_one_letter_code
_entity_poly.pdbx_strand_id
1 'polypeptide(L)'
;SRACDDLIGCVAIVTLIQILSSENISTPVGAVFTRAEEVGFVGATELAKNWPYCDDACFVSIETSIPTGKSKVGEGPICRLGDRLTVFDHDATESILFAAKESNLKIQRELLDLGACEASALSVFDIPVAGISLPLGNYHNCGDQNKIEEEFVSFSDLKVLINLMQCIIKFFPKGPDKEVFKKRSRFDSKVNKYRELIKQTSNHFKKNSA
;
A
#
# COMPACT_ATOMS: atom_id res chain seq x y z
N SER A 1 13.62 -16.52 -11.28
CA SER A 1 12.42 -17.37 -11.00
C SER A 1 11.46 -17.31 -12.18
N ARG A 2 10.55 -18.29 -12.33
CA ARG A 2 9.52 -18.30 -13.41
C ARG A 2 8.13 -17.88 -12.94
N ALA A 3 7.97 -17.60 -11.64
CA ALA A 3 6.70 -17.25 -11.02
C ALA A 3 7.00 -16.52 -9.71
N CYS A 4 7.71 -15.39 -9.78
CA CYS A 4 7.75 -14.49 -8.63
C CYS A 4 6.36 -13.88 -8.44
N ASP A 5 5.71 -13.51 -9.54
CA ASP A 5 4.34 -13.02 -9.53
C ASP A 5 3.32 -14.18 -9.48
N ASP A 6 2.45 -14.31 -8.47
CA ASP A 6 2.56 -13.71 -7.12
C ASP A 6 2.95 -14.76 -6.04
N LEU A 7 3.67 -15.80 -6.44
CA LEU A 7 4.13 -16.83 -5.49
C LEU A 7 5.03 -16.25 -4.40
N ILE A 8 5.76 -15.16 -4.68
CA ILE A 8 6.60 -14.52 -3.67
C ILE A 8 5.78 -13.80 -2.59
N GLY A 9 4.63 -13.22 -2.96
CA GLY A 9 3.64 -12.70 -2.01
C GLY A 9 3.14 -13.83 -1.10
N CYS A 10 2.86 -15.00 -1.69
CA CYS A 10 2.47 -16.17 -0.92
C CYS A 10 3.55 -16.61 0.10
N VAL A 11 4.82 -16.63 -0.32
CA VAL A 11 5.96 -16.92 0.56
C VAL A 11 6.04 -15.91 1.71
N ALA A 12 5.84 -14.62 1.42
CA ALA A 12 5.86 -13.57 2.44
C ALA A 12 4.76 -13.79 3.49
N ILE A 13 3.53 -14.10 3.06
CA ILE A 13 2.39 -14.36 3.95
C ILE A 13 2.61 -15.62 4.79
N VAL A 14 3.05 -16.73 4.20
CA VAL A 14 3.33 -17.96 4.95
C VAL A 14 4.44 -17.74 5.99
N THR A 15 5.49 -17.01 5.61
CA THR A 15 6.59 -16.67 6.53
C THR A 15 6.09 -15.80 7.68
N LEU A 16 5.22 -14.83 7.40
CA LEU A 16 4.59 -14.01 8.43
C LEU A 16 3.80 -14.87 9.43
N ILE A 17 2.97 -15.79 8.95
CA ILE A 17 2.19 -16.69 9.82
C ILE A 17 3.11 -17.49 10.76
N GLN A 18 4.23 -18.01 10.24
CA GLN A 18 5.23 -18.72 11.05
C GLN A 18 5.82 -17.81 12.14
N ILE A 19 6.17 -16.57 11.79
CA ILE A 19 6.69 -15.58 12.75
C ILE A 19 5.65 -15.27 13.83
N LEU A 20 4.42 -14.94 13.44
CA LEU A 20 3.34 -14.61 14.38
C LEU A 20 3.05 -15.77 15.36
N SER A 21 3.05 -17.00 14.84
CA SER A 21 2.90 -18.21 15.67
C SER A 21 4.05 -18.38 16.65
N SER A 22 5.29 -18.12 16.24
CA SER A 22 6.47 -18.23 17.13
C SER A 22 6.52 -17.15 18.21
N GLU A 23 5.98 -15.95 17.92
CA GLU A 23 5.96 -14.82 18.84
C GLU A 23 4.72 -14.78 19.75
N ASN A 24 3.80 -15.74 19.62
CA ASN A 24 2.52 -15.79 20.36
C ASN A 24 1.69 -14.49 20.25
N ILE A 25 1.68 -13.87 19.06
CA ILE A 25 0.87 -12.67 18.81
C ILE A 25 -0.61 -13.07 18.70
N SER A 26 -1.46 -12.48 19.54
CA SER A 26 -2.90 -12.78 19.59
C SER A 26 -3.79 -11.79 18.81
N THR A 27 -3.19 -10.85 18.08
CA THR A 27 -3.95 -9.91 17.24
C THR A 27 -4.71 -10.69 16.15
N PRO A 28 -6.02 -10.48 15.97
CA PRO A 28 -6.78 -11.13 14.90
C PRO A 28 -6.24 -10.75 13.52
N VAL A 29 -5.76 -11.74 12.77
CA VAL A 29 -5.24 -11.59 11.40
C VAL A 29 -5.73 -12.76 10.56
N GLY A 30 -6.22 -12.45 9.35
CA GLY A 30 -6.55 -13.43 8.32
C GLY A 30 -5.49 -13.47 7.22
N ALA A 31 -5.28 -14.64 6.63
CA ALA A 31 -4.52 -14.80 5.41
C ALA A 31 -5.40 -15.50 4.37
N VAL A 32 -5.43 -14.94 3.16
CA VAL A 32 -6.17 -15.51 2.03
C VAL A 32 -5.23 -15.66 0.85
N PHE A 33 -5.36 -16.78 0.13
CA PHE A 33 -4.71 -17.02 -1.14
C PHE A 33 -5.80 -17.18 -2.18
N THR A 34 -5.93 -16.17 -3.03
CA THR A 34 -6.90 -16.11 -4.12
C THR A 34 -6.35 -16.84 -5.34
N ARG A 35 -7.22 -17.05 -6.33
CA ARG A 35 -6.86 -17.64 -7.62
C ARG A 35 -7.50 -16.82 -8.72
N ALA A 36 -6.92 -16.95 -9.92
CA ALA A 36 -7.47 -16.35 -11.13
C ALA A 36 -7.51 -14.81 -11.08
N GLU A 37 -6.42 -14.22 -10.54
CA GLU A 37 -6.12 -12.79 -10.60
C GLU A 37 -5.97 -12.34 -12.07
N GLU A 38 -5.12 -13.03 -12.83
CA GLU A 38 -4.75 -12.77 -14.24
C GLU A 38 -5.91 -12.76 -15.26
N VAL A 39 -7.06 -13.30 -14.86
CA VAL A 39 -8.27 -13.34 -15.70
C VAL A 39 -9.37 -12.41 -15.18
N GLY A 40 -9.01 -11.46 -14.31
CA GLY A 40 -9.89 -10.40 -13.81
C GLY A 40 -10.31 -10.59 -12.36
N PHE A 41 -9.38 -10.92 -11.46
CA PHE A 41 -9.60 -10.92 -10.00
C PHE A 41 -10.75 -11.82 -9.54
N VAL A 42 -10.95 -12.98 -10.18
CA VAL A 42 -12.15 -13.81 -9.95
C VAL A 42 -12.23 -14.29 -8.50
N GLY A 43 -11.12 -14.77 -7.94
CA GLY A 43 -11.04 -15.21 -6.55
C GLY A 43 -11.26 -14.07 -5.55
N ALA A 44 -10.59 -12.93 -5.76
CA ALA A 44 -10.77 -11.74 -4.94
C ALA A 44 -12.20 -11.19 -4.97
N THR A 45 -12.84 -11.20 -6.14
CA THR A 45 -14.23 -10.77 -6.29
C THR A 45 -15.18 -11.68 -5.51
N GLU A 46 -14.96 -12.99 -5.52
CA GLU A 46 -15.80 -13.93 -4.78
C GLU A 46 -15.55 -13.90 -3.27
N LEU A 47 -14.30 -13.64 -2.85
CA LEU A 47 -13.96 -13.32 -1.47
C LEU A 47 -14.72 -12.08 -0.99
N ALA A 48 -14.76 -11.01 -1.80
CA ALA A 48 -15.44 -9.76 -1.44
C ALA A 48 -16.94 -9.96 -1.20
N LYS A 49 -17.62 -10.71 -2.09
CA LYS A 49 -19.06 -11.00 -1.95
C LYS A 49 -19.40 -11.82 -0.71
N ASN A 50 -18.48 -12.69 -0.28
CA ASN A 50 -18.68 -13.61 0.84
C ASN A 50 -17.69 -13.30 1.97
N TRP A 51 -17.47 -12.02 2.24
CA TRP A 51 -16.45 -11.54 3.18
C TRP A 51 -16.56 -12.27 4.54
N PRO A 52 -15.57 -13.08 4.92
CA PRO A 52 -15.66 -13.93 6.11
C PRO A 52 -15.12 -13.26 7.37
N TYR A 53 -14.69 -12.00 7.27
CA TYR A 53 -14.09 -11.23 8.37
C TYR A 53 -15.07 -10.19 8.91
N CYS A 54 -14.71 -9.50 9.99
CA CYS A 54 -15.52 -8.43 10.55
C CYS A 54 -15.62 -7.22 9.59
N ASP A 55 -16.68 -6.43 9.74
CA ASP A 55 -17.00 -5.30 8.86
C ASP A 55 -15.94 -4.18 8.89
N ASP A 56 -15.15 -4.10 9.96
CA ASP A 56 -14.05 -3.15 10.12
C ASP A 56 -12.67 -3.73 9.73
N ALA A 57 -12.63 -4.96 9.21
CA ALA A 57 -11.41 -5.56 8.70
C ALA A 57 -10.93 -4.86 7.42
N CYS A 58 -9.65 -4.55 7.36
CA CYS A 58 -8.99 -4.03 6.17
C CYS A 58 -8.33 -5.17 5.40
N PHE A 59 -8.59 -5.25 4.09
CA PHE A 59 -7.83 -6.11 3.19
C PHE A 59 -6.53 -5.42 2.76
N VAL A 60 -5.42 -6.15 2.76
CA VAL A 60 -4.13 -5.63 2.26
C VAL A 60 -3.65 -6.55 1.15
N SER A 61 -3.70 -6.08 -0.11
CA SER A 61 -3.10 -6.78 -1.25
C SER A 61 -1.59 -6.84 -1.03
N ILE A 62 -1.04 -8.05 -0.97
CA ILE A 62 0.40 -8.29 -1.09
C ILE A 62 0.60 -8.79 -2.51
N GLU A 63 1.39 -8.07 -3.30
CA GLU A 63 1.53 -8.32 -4.74
C GLU A 63 2.96 -8.07 -5.18
N THR A 64 3.29 -8.44 -6.41
CA THR A 64 4.44 -7.88 -7.11
C THR A 64 4.01 -6.78 -8.09
N SER A 65 4.92 -5.86 -8.44
CA SER A 65 4.63 -4.85 -9.46
C SER A 65 5.90 -4.35 -10.11
N ILE A 66 5.81 -4.05 -11.41
CA ILE A 66 6.81 -3.21 -12.08
C ILE A 66 6.71 -1.80 -11.47
N PRO A 67 7.83 -1.21 -11.03
CA PRO A 67 7.85 0.19 -10.65
C PRO A 67 7.56 1.10 -11.85
N THR A 68 6.64 2.07 -11.71
CA THR A 68 6.18 2.91 -12.83
C THR A 68 6.73 4.34 -12.76
N GLY A 69 7.15 4.77 -11.57
CA GLY A 69 7.70 6.08 -11.28
C GLY A 69 9.12 6.03 -10.75
N LYS A 70 9.26 6.40 -9.47
CA LYS A 70 10.58 6.53 -8.82
C LYS A 70 11.02 5.27 -8.10
N SER A 71 10.08 4.35 -7.87
CA SER A 71 10.36 3.14 -7.13
C SER A 71 11.33 2.24 -7.89
N LYS A 72 12.14 1.47 -7.17
CA LYS A 72 13.16 0.58 -7.74
C LYS A 72 13.28 -0.70 -6.95
N VAL A 73 13.70 -1.76 -7.62
CA VAL A 73 14.16 -3.00 -6.97
C VAL A 73 15.39 -2.70 -6.11
N GLY A 74 15.40 -3.21 -4.88
CA GLY A 74 16.47 -3.03 -3.88
C GLY A 74 16.28 -1.83 -2.96
N GLU A 75 15.24 -1.02 -3.17
CA GLU A 75 14.97 0.19 -2.39
C GLU A 75 13.83 0.01 -1.37
N GLY A 76 13.41 -1.23 -1.12
CA GLY A 76 12.35 -1.62 -0.19
C GLY A 76 10.99 -1.87 -0.87
N PRO A 77 10.02 -2.49 -0.17
CA PRO A 77 8.68 -2.67 -0.68
C PRO A 77 7.97 -1.32 -0.86
N ILE A 78 6.98 -1.29 -1.74
CA ILE A 78 6.21 -0.11 -2.10
C ILE A 78 4.90 -0.12 -1.31
N CYS A 79 4.66 0.89 -0.48
CA CYS A 79 3.31 1.23 -0.04
C CYS A 79 2.55 1.78 -1.25
N ARG A 80 1.67 0.94 -1.81
CA ARG A 80 0.87 1.26 -3.00
C ARG A 80 -0.30 2.13 -2.57
N LEU A 81 -0.38 3.33 -3.12
CA LEU A 81 -1.43 4.30 -2.78
C LEU A 81 -2.77 4.02 -3.49
N GLY A 82 -2.73 3.12 -4.47
CA GLY A 82 -3.81 2.86 -5.39
C GLY A 82 -3.26 2.32 -6.69
N ASP A 83 -4.15 2.21 -7.66
CA ASP A 83 -3.84 1.67 -8.97
C ASP A 83 -4.64 2.37 -10.08
N ARG A 84 -4.71 1.77 -11.27
CA ARG A 84 -5.43 2.32 -12.42
C ARG A 84 -6.92 2.48 -12.19
N LEU A 85 -7.52 1.69 -11.31
CA LEU A 85 -8.96 1.63 -11.08
C LEU A 85 -9.38 2.45 -9.86
N THR A 86 -8.59 2.44 -8.78
CA THR A 86 -8.99 3.10 -7.54
C THR A 86 -7.81 3.62 -6.71
N VAL A 87 -8.09 4.60 -5.86
CA VAL A 87 -7.18 5.03 -4.78
C VAL A 87 -7.58 4.28 -3.52
N PHE A 88 -6.59 3.78 -2.79
CA PHE A 88 -6.81 2.97 -1.59
C PHE A 88 -7.12 3.83 -0.36
N ASP A 89 -7.62 3.18 0.69
CA ASP A 89 -8.07 3.87 1.90
C ASP A 89 -6.95 4.66 2.56
N HIS A 90 -7.24 5.92 2.85
CA HIS A 90 -6.29 6.84 3.45
C HIS A 90 -5.77 6.32 4.79
N ASP A 91 -6.68 5.92 5.70
CA ASP A 91 -6.32 5.47 7.05
C ASP A 91 -5.51 4.17 7.01
N ALA A 92 -5.85 3.23 6.11
CA ALA A 92 -5.12 1.98 5.93
C ALA A 92 -3.72 2.21 5.34
N THR A 93 -3.63 3.04 4.31
CA THR A 93 -2.36 3.41 3.67
C THR A 93 -1.43 4.14 4.62
N GLU A 94 -1.92 5.12 5.38
CA GLU A 94 -1.12 5.83 6.37
C GLU A 94 -0.71 4.92 7.55
N SER A 95 -1.47 3.85 7.84
CA SER A 95 -1.06 2.84 8.82
C SER A 95 0.17 2.04 8.38
N ILE A 96 0.28 1.72 7.09
CA ILE A 96 1.49 1.09 6.53
C ILE A 96 2.69 2.04 6.67
N LEU A 97 2.53 3.30 6.26
CA LEU A 97 3.58 4.31 6.34
C LEU A 97 4.03 4.59 7.78
N PHE A 98 3.07 4.62 8.71
CA PHE A 98 3.33 4.78 10.13
C PHE A 98 4.13 3.60 10.69
N ALA A 99 3.69 2.36 10.43
CA ALA A 99 4.39 1.16 10.89
C ALA A 99 5.84 1.09 10.39
N ALA A 100 6.06 1.44 9.11
CA ALA A 100 7.39 1.53 8.53
C ALA A 100 8.25 2.57 9.25
N LYS A 101 7.70 3.77 9.49
CA LYS A 101 8.42 4.86 10.14
C LYS A 101 8.79 4.54 11.58
N GLU A 102 7.85 4.06 12.39
CA GLU A 102 8.10 3.71 13.81
C GLU A 102 9.11 2.56 13.94
N SER A 103 9.19 1.70 12.93
CA SER A 103 10.13 0.57 12.89
C SER A 103 11.42 0.88 12.13
N ASN A 104 11.61 2.12 11.66
CA ASN A 104 12.74 2.56 10.84
C ASN A 104 12.99 1.65 9.61
N LEU A 105 11.92 1.19 8.97
CA LEU A 105 11.96 0.37 7.76
C LEU A 105 12.04 1.25 6.52
N LYS A 106 12.98 0.93 5.62
CA LYS A 106 13.10 1.58 4.32
C LYS A 106 12.02 1.04 3.38
N ILE A 107 11.03 1.88 3.08
CA ILE A 107 9.96 1.56 2.14
C ILE A 107 9.82 2.68 1.11
N GLN A 108 9.17 2.35 0.00
CA GLN A 108 8.85 3.28 -1.08
C GLN A 108 7.35 3.62 -1.00
N ARG A 109 6.94 4.71 -1.66
CA ARG A 109 5.53 5.16 -1.69
C ARG A 109 5.21 5.59 -3.11
N GLU A 110 4.23 4.96 -3.74
CA GLU A 110 3.89 5.21 -5.14
C GLU A 110 2.42 4.90 -5.44
N LEU A 111 1.84 5.65 -6.38
CA LEU A 111 0.60 5.28 -7.05
C LEU A 111 0.98 4.45 -8.28
N LEU A 112 0.64 3.16 -8.29
CA LEU A 112 1.02 2.22 -9.35
C LEU A 112 -0.12 2.06 -10.35
N ASP A 113 -0.23 3.03 -11.27
CA ASP A 113 -1.40 3.31 -12.11
C ASP A 113 -1.41 2.65 -13.51
N LEU A 114 -0.41 1.83 -13.85
CA LEU A 114 -0.38 1.10 -15.13
C LEU A 114 -1.25 -0.17 -15.11
N GLY A 115 -1.43 -0.77 -13.95
CA GLY A 115 -2.21 -1.99 -13.74
C GLY A 115 -3.25 -1.82 -12.64
N ALA A 116 -3.94 -2.90 -12.31
CA ALA A 116 -4.80 -2.99 -11.13
C ALA A 116 -4.37 -4.19 -10.28
N CYS A 117 -4.79 -4.27 -9.03
CA CYS A 117 -4.63 -5.47 -8.22
C CYS A 117 -5.91 -5.84 -7.47
N GLU A 118 -5.87 -6.93 -6.71
CA GLU A 118 -7.04 -7.48 -6.04
C GLU A 118 -7.71 -6.51 -5.06
N ALA A 119 -6.95 -5.62 -4.41
CA ALA A 119 -7.51 -4.51 -3.62
C ALA A 119 -8.59 -3.71 -4.37
N SER A 120 -8.43 -3.47 -5.68
CA SER A 120 -9.47 -2.81 -6.48
C SER A 120 -10.75 -3.62 -6.57
N ALA A 121 -10.64 -4.94 -6.71
CA ALA A 121 -11.80 -5.83 -6.77
C ALA A 121 -12.57 -5.89 -5.45
N LEU A 122 -11.90 -5.75 -4.29
CA LEU A 122 -12.58 -5.68 -2.99
C LEU A 122 -13.15 -4.29 -2.70
N SER A 123 -12.47 -3.23 -3.15
CA SER A 123 -12.89 -1.85 -2.86
C SER A 123 -14.30 -1.51 -3.33
N VAL A 124 -14.78 -2.11 -4.42
CA VAL A 124 -16.15 -1.88 -4.95
C VAL A 124 -17.25 -2.51 -4.10
N PHE A 125 -16.89 -3.29 -3.08
CA PHE A 125 -17.81 -3.88 -2.09
C PHE A 125 -17.72 -3.17 -0.73
N ASP A 126 -17.22 -1.93 -0.71
CA ASP A 126 -17.06 -1.10 0.50
C ASP A 126 -16.13 -1.70 1.58
N ILE A 127 -15.31 -2.68 1.22
CA ILE A 127 -14.28 -3.26 2.08
C ILE A 127 -13.08 -2.29 2.09
N PRO A 128 -12.58 -1.85 3.26
CA PRO A 128 -11.38 -1.04 3.33
C PRO A 128 -10.18 -1.79 2.76
N VAL A 129 -9.42 -1.15 1.87
CA VAL A 129 -8.28 -1.76 1.19
C VAL A 129 -7.00 -0.94 1.29
N ALA A 130 -5.88 -1.64 1.31
CA ALA A 130 -4.55 -1.10 1.05
C ALA A 130 -3.73 -2.08 0.21
N GLY A 131 -2.53 -1.67 -0.20
CA GLY A 131 -1.63 -2.53 -0.96
C GLY A 131 -0.17 -2.33 -0.58
N ILE A 132 0.58 -3.43 -0.59
CA ILE A 132 2.04 -3.42 -0.50
C ILE A 132 2.58 -4.24 -1.67
N SER A 133 3.36 -3.59 -2.53
CA SER A 133 3.94 -4.25 -3.70
C SER A 133 5.44 -4.50 -3.50
N LEU A 134 5.90 -5.71 -3.80
CA LEU A 134 7.31 -6.01 -3.94
C LEU A 134 7.76 -5.60 -5.35
N PRO A 135 8.78 -4.72 -5.50
CA PRO A 135 9.31 -4.38 -6.82
C PRO A 135 9.76 -5.62 -7.59
N LEU A 136 9.24 -5.77 -8.81
CA LEU A 136 9.52 -6.88 -9.71
C LEU A 136 10.32 -6.42 -10.92
N GLY A 137 11.31 -7.22 -11.31
CA GLY A 137 11.95 -7.15 -12.61
C GLY A 137 11.48 -8.27 -13.55
N ASN A 138 11.48 -7.98 -14.85
CA ASN A 138 11.09 -8.92 -15.92
C ASN A 138 9.68 -9.50 -15.75
N TYR A 139 8.70 -8.67 -15.37
CA TYR A 139 7.29 -9.05 -15.22
C TYR A 139 6.80 -9.89 -16.41
N HIS A 140 6.09 -10.98 -16.13
CA HIS A 140 5.65 -11.97 -17.12
C HIS A 140 6.80 -12.55 -17.94
N ASN A 141 7.96 -12.69 -17.30
CA ASN A 141 9.22 -13.10 -17.92
C ASN A 141 9.63 -12.27 -19.15
N CYS A 142 9.18 -11.02 -19.23
CA CYS A 142 9.49 -10.10 -20.32
C CYS A 142 10.70 -9.24 -19.94
N GLY A 143 11.88 -9.66 -20.36
CA GLY A 143 13.11 -8.87 -20.25
C GLY A 143 13.26 -7.84 -21.37
N ASP A 144 14.42 -7.19 -21.38
CA ASP A 144 14.72 -6.15 -22.38
C ASP A 144 14.64 -6.68 -23.82
N GLN A 145 14.17 -5.82 -24.72
CA GLN A 145 14.07 -6.12 -26.17
C GLN A 145 13.23 -7.37 -26.48
N ASN A 146 12.17 -7.63 -25.70
CA ASN A 146 11.28 -8.79 -25.84
C ASN A 146 11.98 -10.14 -25.69
N LYS A 147 13.07 -10.20 -24.92
CA LYS A 147 13.70 -11.48 -24.57
C LYS A 147 12.94 -12.12 -23.41
N ILE A 148 12.84 -13.44 -23.47
CA ILE A 148 12.33 -14.22 -22.34
C ILE A 148 13.44 -14.25 -21.29
N GLU A 149 13.16 -13.66 -20.13
CA GLU A 149 14.08 -13.64 -19.00
C GLU A 149 13.36 -14.01 -17.71
N GLU A 150 14.12 -14.52 -16.75
CA GLU A 150 13.55 -14.85 -15.45
C GLU A 150 13.09 -13.60 -14.71
N GLU A 151 11.95 -13.71 -14.03
CA GLU A 151 11.51 -12.74 -13.05
C GLU A 151 12.47 -12.73 -11.86
N PHE A 152 12.66 -11.55 -11.30
CA PHE A 152 13.46 -11.38 -10.11
C PHE A 152 12.89 -10.31 -9.18
N VAL A 153 13.15 -10.51 -7.89
CA VAL A 153 12.89 -9.55 -6.82
C VAL A 153 14.14 -9.41 -5.97
N SER A 154 14.24 -8.33 -5.22
CA SER A 154 15.29 -8.22 -4.21
C SER A 154 14.91 -9.03 -2.96
N PHE A 155 15.82 -9.91 -2.52
CA PHE A 155 15.65 -10.61 -1.25
C PHE A 155 15.69 -9.67 -0.04
N SER A 156 16.39 -8.53 -0.14
CA SER A 156 16.35 -7.51 0.92
C SER A 156 14.97 -6.89 1.04
N ASP A 157 14.32 -6.61 -0.09
CA ASP A 157 13.00 -6.00 -0.12
C ASP A 157 11.95 -6.98 0.42
N LEU A 158 12.07 -8.27 0.10
CA LEU A 158 11.22 -9.32 0.66
C LEU A 158 11.33 -9.38 2.20
N LYS A 159 12.54 -9.30 2.75
CA LYS A 159 12.73 -9.25 4.21
C LYS A 159 12.05 -8.03 4.82
N VAL A 160 12.19 -6.86 4.18
CA VAL A 160 11.54 -5.64 4.66
C VAL A 160 10.02 -5.74 4.55
N LEU A 161 9.48 -6.36 3.50
CA LEU A 161 8.06 -6.64 3.34
C LEU A 161 7.52 -7.48 4.50
N ILE A 162 8.17 -8.60 4.83
CA ILE A 162 7.76 -9.48 5.93
C ILE A 162 7.80 -8.72 7.27
N ASN A 163 8.90 -7.99 7.54
CA ASN A 163 9.03 -7.19 8.75
C ASN A 163 7.95 -6.08 8.81
N LEU A 164 7.64 -5.45 7.68
CA LEU A 164 6.62 -4.42 7.59
C LEU A 164 5.24 -4.99 7.93
N MET A 165 4.85 -6.13 7.35
CA MET A 165 3.58 -6.79 7.68
C MET A 165 3.47 -7.15 9.16
N GLN A 166 4.56 -7.67 9.75
CA GLN A 166 4.62 -7.94 11.19
C GLN A 166 4.43 -6.66 12.02
N CYS A 167 5.09 -5.56 11.64
CA CYS A 167 4.96 -4.28 12.32
C CYS A 167 3.56 -3.70 12.18
N ILE A 168 2.93 -3.79 11.00
CA ILE A 168 1.54 -3.36 10.80
C ILE A 168 0.62 -4.05 11.81
N ILE A 169 0.75 -5.37 11.98
CA ILE A 169 -0.04 -6.14 12.94
C ILE A 169 0.23 -5.71 14.39
N LYS A 170 1.48 -5.39 14.74
CA LYS A 170 1.86 -4.90 16.08
C LYS A 170 1.30 -3.50 16.38
N PHE A 171 1.17 -2.64 15.38
CA PHE A 171 0.67 -1.27 15.54
C PHE A 171 -0.84 -1.13 15.28
N PHE A 172 -1.49 -2.14 14.69
CA PHE A 172 -2.94 -2.21 14.57
C PHE A 172 -3.62 -2.57 15.92
N PRO A 173 -4.82 -2.07 16.25
CA PRO A 173 -5.65 -1.09 15.54
C PRO A 173 -5.29 0.37 15.87
N LYS A 174 -4.25 0.62 16.69
CA LYS A 174 -3.92 1.97 17.17
C LYS A 174 -3.59 2.90 16.01
N GLY A 175 -2.89 2.38 14.99
CA GLY A 175 -2.51 3.11 13.79
C GLY A 175 -1.81 4.43 14.13
N PRO A 176 -1.66 5.33 13.14
CA PRO A 176 -1.31 6.72 13.42
C PRO A 176 -2.48 7.42 14.12
N ASP A 177 -2.17 8.26 15.12
CA ASP A 177 -3.16 9.22 15.64
C ASP A 177 -3.64 10.11 14.47
N LYS A 178 -4.96 10.22 14.29
CA LYS A 178 -5.57 10.95 13.17
C LYS A 178 -5.13 12.43 13.13
N GLU A 179 -4.70 12.99 14.26
CA GLU A 179 -4.13 14.33 14.36
C GLU A 179 -2.70 14.45 13.76
N VAL A 180 -1.96 13.34 13.62
CA VAL A 180 -0.55 13.35 13.15
C VAL A 180 -0.43 13.75 11.68
N PHE A 181 -1.39 13.37 10.83
CA PHE A 181 -1.41 13.73 9.41
C PHE A 181 -2.38 14.87 9.09
N LYS A 182 -3.35 15.15 9.97
CA LYS A 182 -4.26 16.30 9.87
C LYS A 182 -3.77 17.52 10.63
N LYS A 183 -2.45 17.72 10.78
CA LYS A 183 -1.85 18.90 11.45
C LYS A 183 -2.14 20.19 10.69
N ARG A 184 -3.37 20.70 10.83
CA ARG A 184 -3.82 21.99 10.32
C ARG A 184 -2.88 23.11 10.75
N SER A 185 -2.33 23.01 11.96
CA SER A 185 -1.33 23.92 12.51
C SER A 185 -0.12 24.14 11.58
N ARG A 186 0.30 23.13 10.81
CA ARG A 186 1.37 23.26 9.81
C ARG A 186 0.99 24.25 8.70
N PHE A 187 -0.25 24.18 8.23
CA PHE A 187 -0.79 25.10 7.22
C PHE A 187 -1.11 26.47 7.82
N ASP A 188 -1.75 26.50 9.00
CA ASP A 188 -2.10 27.73 9.71
C ASP A 188 -0.87 28.56 10.07
N SER A 189 0.25 27.93 10.46
CA SER A 189 1.50 28.63 10.77
C SER A 189 2.03 29.43 9.57
N LYS A 190 1.91 28.87 8.36
CA LYS A 190 2.28 29.55 7.11
C LYS A 190 1.27 30.65 6.80
N VAL A 191 -0.02 30.39 6.89
CA VAL A 191 -1.06 31.42 6.68
C VAL A 191 -0.87 32.61 7.63
N ASN A 192 -0.57 32.34 8.90
CA ASN A 192 -0.29 33.38 9.90
C ASN A 192 0.94 34.22 9.53
N LYS A 193 2.01 33.58 9.05
CA LYS A 193 3.22 34.29 8.58
C LYS A 193 2.92 35.28 7.44
N TYR A 194 2.00 34.94 6.54
CA TYR A 194 1.67 35.77 5.37
C TYR A 194 0.39 36.60 5.56
N ARG A 195 -0.16 36.67 6.78
CA ARG A 195 -1.49 37.24 7.05
C ARG A 195 -1.63 38.70 6.60
N GLU A 196 -0.61 39.53 6.80
CA GLU A 196 -0.65 40.93 6.37
C GLU A 196 -0.60 41.09 4.84
N LEU A 197 0.20 40.28 4.15
CA LEU A 197 0.24 40.26 2.68
C LEU A 197 -1.09 39.79 2.08
N ILE A 198 -1.70 38.76 2.70
CA ILE A 198 -3.03 38.25 2.32
C ILE A 198 -4.10 39.32 2.51
N LYS A 199 -4.09 40.08 3.62
CA LYS A 199 -5.03 41.18 3.85
C LYS A 199 -4.92 42.26 2.77
N GLN A 200 -3.70 42.64 2.39
CA GLN A 200 -3.44 43.65 1.37
C GLN A 200 -3.96 43.23 -0.02
N THR A 201 -3.83 41.95 -0.39
CA THR A 201 -4.37 41.42 -1.66
C THR A 201 -5.89 41.22 -1.62
N SER A 202 -6.46 40.84 -0.47
CA SER A 202 -7.91 40.64 -0.33
C SER A 202 -8.74 41.93 -0.56
N ASN A 203 -8.16 43.09 -0.23
CA ASN A 203 -8.77 44.40 -0.54
C ASN A 203 -8.82 44.69 -2.05
N HIS A 204 -7.95 44.06 -2.85
CA HIS A 204 -7.93 44.19 -4.31
C HIS A 204 -8.99 43.30 -4.97
N PHE A 205 -9.20 42.09 -4.46
CA PHE A 205 -10.28 41.20 -4.95
C PHE A 205 -11.67 41.78 -4.67
N LYS A 206 -11.89 42.41 -3.51
CA LYS A 206 -13.17 43.07 -3.20
C LYS A 206 -13.48 44.29 -4.07
N LYS A 207 -12.47 44.93 -4.67
CA LYS A 207 -12.66 46.10 -5.55
C LYS A 207 -13.02 45.74 -7.00
N ASN A 208 -12.81 44.49 -7.41
CA ASN A 208 -13.13 43.99 -8.77
C ASN A 208 -14.41 43.13 -8.82
N SER A 209 -15.21 43.14 -7.74
CA SER A 209 -16.49 42.40 -7.65
C SER A 209 -17.70 43.33 -7.53
N ALA A 210 -17.59 44.56 -8.03
CA ALA A 210 -18.69 45.52 -8.13
C ALA A 210 -18.92 45.90 -9.59
#